data_AF-A0A357IEF0-F1
#
_entry.id   AF-A0A357IEF0-F1
#
_cell.length_a   1.000
_cell.length_b   1.000
_cell.length_c   1.000
_cell.angle_alpha   90.00
_cell.angle_beta   90.00
_cell.angle_gamma   90.00
#
_symmetry.space_group_name_H-M   'P 1'
#
loop_
_entity.id
_entity.type
_entity.pdbx_description
1 polymer ?
#
loop_
_entity_poly.entity_id
_entity_poly.type
_entity_poly.pdbx_seq_one_letter_code
_entity_poly.pdbx_strand_id
1 'polypeptide(L)'
;MSHTHTVLGTPRVLVLGIGNVLWADEGFGVRTVQTLNAHYCFDDHVTLMDGGTQGLYLIQYVQDADILLVFDAIDYGLEAGEMKLIENDDVPAFMGAKKMSLHQTGFQEVLATAMLTGNYPSQLLLIGVQPEEIEDYGGSLRESVRAQIEPAIQAALAWLAQHNIVARKRETPLTDLDAISAPQIDLNDYETGRPAESVACRLGDERILSDHQYTFDPKPSLLEQGGRSFNVDKRRKD
;
A
#
# COMPACT_ATOMS: atom_id res chain seq x y z
N MET A 1 -33.79 4.31 -8.22
CA MET A 1 -34.12 5.67 -7.73
C MET A 1 -32.80 6.33 -7.39
N SER A 2 -32.47 7.40 -8.10
CA SER A 2 -31.18 8.09 -8.02
C SER A 2 -31.08 8.84 -6.69
N HIS A 3 -30.22 8.39 -5.78
CA HIS A 3 -29.86 9.16 -4.61
C HIS A 3 -28.70 10.07 -4.98
N THR A 4 -29.03 11.25 -5.49
CA THR A 4 -28.09 12.35 -5.62
C THR A 4 -27.86 12.92 -4.22
N HIS A 5 -26.82 12.43 -3.54
CA HIS A 5 -26.36 13.01 -2.28
C HIS A 5 -25.51 14.26 -2.61
N THR A 6 -26.17 15.39 -2.84
CA THR A 6 -25.47 16.68 -2.86
C THR A 6 -25.21 17.07 -1.41
N VAL A 7 -24.06 16.66 -0.86
CA VAL A 7 -23.62 17.13 0.45
C VAL A 7 -23.00 18.52 0.26
N LEU A 8 -23.63 19.55 0.85
CA LEU A 8 -23.19 20.95 0.86
C LEU A 8 -21.97 21.19 1.79
N GLY A 9 -21.09 20.22 1.95
CA GLY A 9 -19.94 20.25 2.85
C GLY A 9 -18.64 19.95 2.12
N THR A 10 -17.51 20.46 2.64
CA THR A 10 -16.18 20.11 2.14
C THR A 10 -15.95 18.60 2.32
N PRO A 11 -15.64 17.84 1.25
CA PRO A 11 -15.50 16.39 1.33
C PRO A 11 -14.30 16.01 2.22
N ARG A 12 -14.44 14.94 2.99
CA ARG A 12 -13.34 14.35 3.77
C ARG A 12 -12.46 13.50 2.85
N VAL A 13 -11.17 13.79 2.82
CA VAL A 13 -10.21 13.13 1.92
C VAL A 13 -9.21 12.34 2.74
N LEU A 14 -9.00 11.07 2.38
CA LEU A 14 -7.95 10.24 2.94
C LEU A 14 -6.94 9.89 1.85
N VAL A 15 -5.67 10.23 2.08
CA VAL A 15 -4.52 9.84 1.26
C VAL A 15 -3.73 8.82 2.05
N LEU A 16 -3.73 7.58 1.58
CA LEU A 16 -3.25 6.42 2.31
C LEU A 16 -2.07 5.76 1.59
N GLY A 17 -0.94 5.62 2.28
CA GLY A 17 0.14 4.75 1.82
C GLY A 17 0.04 3.39 2.47
N ILE A 18 -0.06 2.33 1.68
CA ILE A 18 -0.08 0.95 2.16
C ILE A 18 1.24 0.30 1.79
N GLY A 19 1.70 -0.62 2.64
CA GLY A 19 2.88 -1.40 2.35
C GLY A 19 3.72 -1.71 3.57
N ASN A 20 4.81 -2.43 3.32
CA ASN A 20 5.75 -2.82 4.35
C ASN A 20 7.15 -2.29 4.04
N VAL A 21 7.56 -1.22 4.74
CA VAL A 21 8.86 -0.58 4.55
C VAL A 21 10.06 -1.50 4.83
N LEU A 22 9.83 -2.64 5.49
CA LEU A 22 10.86 -3.64 5.79
C LEU A 22 11.05 -4.65 4.64
N TRP A 23 10.23 -4.64 3.60
CA TRP A 23 10.24 -5.64 2.52
C TRP A 23 10.46 -4.98 1.16
N ALA A 24 11.62 -4.34 1.00
CA ALA A 24 12.05 -3.72 -0.25
C ALA A 24 10.93 -2.89 -0.93
N ASP A 25 10.50 -3.28 -2.13
CA ASP A 25 9.54 -2.53 -2.93
C ASP A 25 8.13 -2.52 -2.34
N GLU A 26 7.80 -3.44 -1.43
CA GLU A 26 6.54 -3.37 -0.67
C GLU A 26 6.43 -2.08 0.14
N GLY A 27 7.53 -1.38 0.39
CA GLY A 27 7.53 -0.08 1.05
C GLY A 27 7.00 1.08 0.19
N PHE A 28 6.77 0.90 -1.10
CA PHE A 28 6.50 1.99 -2.05
C PHE A 28 5.36 2.92 -1.61
N GLY A 29 4.20 2.36 -1.24
CA GLY A 29 3.04 3.17 -0.91
C GLY A 29 3.28 4.05 0.32
N VAL A 30 3.89 3.47 1.35
CA VAL A 30 4.31 4.18 2.57
C VAL A 30 5.35 5.27 2.25
N ARG A 31 6.39 4.95 1.48
CA ARG A 31 7.43 5.94 1.11
C ARG A 31 6.86 7.09 0.27
N THR A 32 5.86 6.80 -0.57
CA THR A 32 5.20 7.80 -1.40
C THR A 32 4.39 8.78 -0.56
N VAL A 33 3.55 8.29 0.38
CA VAL A 33 2.75 9.18 1.24
C VAL A 33 3.63 9.99 2.20
N GLN A 34 4.73 9.40 2.71
CA GLN A 34 5.73 10.12 3.51
C GLN A 34 6.37 11.26 2.72
N THR A 35 6.79 10.99 1.48
CA THR A 35 7.38 12.00 0.59
C THR A 35 6.37 13.11 0.27
N LEU A 36 5.11 12.75 0.00
CA LEU A 36 4.04 13.73 -0.21
C LEU A 36 3.85 14.62 1.02
N ASN A 37 3.81 14.04 2.22
CA ASN A 37 3.64 14.76 3.48
C ASN A 37 4.81 15.72 3.77
N ALA A 38 6.04 15.30 3.46
CA ALA A 38 7.25 16.10 3.64
C ALA A 38 7.28 17.33 2.71
N HIS A 39 6.74 17.23 1.49
CA HIS A 39 6.84 18.30 0.48
C HIS A 39 5.58 19.15 0.33
N TYR A 40 4.42 18.66 0.76
CA TYR A 40 3.13 19.31 0.53
C TYR A 40 2.31 19.42 1.82
N CYS A 41 1.51 20.48 1.89
CA CYS A 41 0.45 20.65 2.87
C CYS A 41 -0.90 20.79 2.18
N PHE A 42 -1.94 20.35 2.88
CA PHE A 42 -3.32 20.38 2.45
C PHE A 42 -4.16 21.15 3.47
N ASP A 43 -5.43 21.40 3.16
CA ASP A 43 -6.40 21.92 4.12
C ASP A 43 -6.85 20.82 5.10
N ASP A 44 -7.43 21.21 6.24
CA ASP A 44 -7.75 20.33 7.37
C ASP A 44 -8.68 19.14 7.05
N HIS A 45 -9.40 19.18 5.93
CA HIS A 45 -10.28 18.10 5.48
C HIS A 45 -9.54 16.96 4.77
N VAL A 46 -8.22 17.11 4.55
CA VAL A 46 -7.36 16.11 3.89
C VAL A 46 -6.43 15.49 4.91
N THR A 47 -6.56 14.18 5.13
CA THR A 47 -5.69 13.40 6.01
C THR A 47 -4.70 12.60 5.18
N LEU A 48 -3.41 12.76 5.44
CA LEU A 48 -2.36 11.88 4.93
C LEU A 48 -2.03 10.84 6.01
N MET A 49 -1.97 9.57 5.63
CA MET A 49 -1.82 8.48 6.58
C MET A 49 -0.84 7.42 6.06
N ASP A 50 0.12 7.05 6.91
CA ASP A 50 0.86 5.80 6.78
C ASP A 50 -0.04 4.66 7.30
N GLY A 51 -0.59 3.88 6.37
CA GLY A 51 -1.44 2.74 6.67
C GLY A 51 -0.67 1.46 6.97
N GLY A 52 0.63 1.42 6.67
CA GLY A 52 1.49 0.25 6.79
C GLY A 52 0.78 -1.04 6.34
N THR A 53 0.75 -2.01 7.24
CA THR A 53 0.12 -3.33 7.04
C THR A 53 -1.14 -3.53 7.92
N GLN A 54 -1.83 -2.44 8.30
CA GLN A 54 -2.86 -2.43 9.33
C GLN A 54 -4.18 -3.15 8.98
N GLY A 55 -4.43 -3.46 7.69
CA GLY A 55 -5.62 -4.22 7.27
C GLY A 55 -6.93 -3.64 7.84
N LEU A 56 -7.76 -4.49 8.47
CA LEU A 56 -9.07 -4.10 9.04
C LEU A 56 -9.03 -2.94 10.04
N TYR A 57 -7.90 -2.62 10.67
CA TYR A 57 -7.79 -1.43 11.53
C TYR A 57 -7.92 -0.11 10.75
N LEU A 58 -7.90 -0.15 9.42
CA LEU A 58 -8.09 1.02 8.55
C LEU A 58 -9.58 1.31 8.26
N ILE A 59 -10.49 0.41 8.67
CA ILE A 59 -11.89 0.47 8.24
C ILE A 59 -12.60 1.78 8.60
N GLN A 60 -12.42 2.28 9.82
CA GLN A 60 -13.06 3.51 10.26
C GLN A 60 -12.58 4.72 9.43
N TYR A 61 -11.30 4.76 9.08
CA TYR A 61 -10.74 5.85 8.28
C TYR A 61 -11.25 5.80 6.85
N VAL A 62 -11.34 4.61 6.26
CA VAL A 62 -11.91 4.41 4.92
C VAL A 62 -13.40 4.77 4.89
N GLN A 63 -14.17 4.32 5.88
CA GLN A 63 -15.60 4.63 5.97
C GLN A 63 -15.89 6.11 6.25
N ASP A 64 -14.95 6.80 6.89
CA ASP A 64 -15.04 8.24 7.12
C ASP A 64 -14.61 9.07 5.90
N ALA A 65 -13.98 8.50 4.89
CA ALA A 65 -13.55 9.25 3.72
C ALA A 65 -14.68 9.35 2.67
N ASP A 66 -14.93 10.55 2.17
CA ASP A 66 -15.74 10.74 0.95
C ASP A 66 -14.89 10.45 -0.30
N ILE A 67 -13.59 10.75 -0.23
CA ILE A 67 -12.60 10.58 -1.29
C ILE A 67 -11.40 9.83 -0.71
N LEU A 68 -11.04 8.71 -1.33
CA LEU A 68 -9.91 7.88 -0.93
C LEU A 68 -8.87 7.82 -2.06
N LEU A 69 -7.61 8.11 -1.73
CA LEU A 69 -6.47 7.93 -2.61
C LEU A 69 -5.48 6.97 -1.95
N VAL A 70 -5.07 5.93 -2.67
CA VAL A 70 -4.22 4.86 -2.13
C VAL A 70 -2.95 4.72 -2.97
N PHE A 71 -1.80 4.63 -2.32
CA PHE A 71 -0.54 4.21 -2.92
C PHE A 71 -0.18 2.79 -2.45
N ASP A 72 0.23 1.91 -3.36
CA ASP A 72 0.61 0.53 -3.03
C ASP A 72 1.63 -0.05 -4.04
N ALA A 73 2.41 -1.05 -3.64
CA ALA A 73 3.22 -1.85 -4.55
C ALA A 73 2.44 -3.08 -4.98
N ILE A 74 2.10 -3.22 -6.27
CA ILE A 74 1.19 -4.26 -6.73
C ILE A 74 1.83 -5.09 -7.83
N ASP A 75 1.82 -6.41 -7.67
CA ASP A 75 2.26 -7.32 -8.72
C ASP A 75 1.22 -7.40 -9.84
N TYR A 76 1.47 -6.65 -10.90
CA TYR A 76 0.70 -6.67 -12.12
C TYR A 76 1.16 -7.75 -13.12
N GLY A 77 2.28 -8.43 -12.88
CA GLY A 77 2.97 -9.23 -13.90
C GLY A 77 3.44 -8.40 -15.10
N LEU A 78 3.82 -7.14 -14.84
CA LEU A 78 4.34 -6.18 -15.82
C LEU A 78 5.85 -5.96 -15.63
N GLU A 79 6.42 -5.04 -16.40
CA GLU A 79 7.82 -4.62 -16.21
C GLU A 79 7.97 -3.86 -14.89
N ALA A 80 9.09 -4.08 -14.20
CA ALA A 80 9.38 -3.44 -12.92
C ALA A 80 9.35 -1.91 -13.02
N GLY A 81 8.68 -1.26 -12.06
CA GLY A 81 8.45 0.19 -12.05
C GLY A 81 7.29 0.65 -12.95
N GLU A 82 6.60 -0.24 -13.68
CA GLU A 82 5.39 0.16 -14.41
C GLU A 82 4.28 0.56 -13.44
N MET A 83 3.73 1.76 -13.63
CA MET A 83 2.70 2.34 -12.75
C MET A 83 1.32 2.27 -13.39
N LYS A 84 0.30 1.96 -12.58
CA LYS A 84 -1.11 2.00 -12.97
C LYS A 84 -1.94 2.86 -12.04
N LEU A 85 -2.90 3.55 -12.65
CA LEU A 85 -3.94 4.31 -11.99
C LEU A 85 -5.26 3.58 -12.22
N ILE A 86 -5.98 3.26 -11.15
CA ILE A 86 -7.24 2.51 -11.19
C ILE A 86 -8.26 3.27 -10.38
N GLU A 87 -9.41 3.59 -10.97
CA GLU A 87 -10.42 4.45 -10.36
C GLU A 87 -11.70 3.66 -10.01
N ASN A 88 -12.30 4.01 -8.88
CA ASN A 88 -13.66 3.63 -8.48
C ASN A 88 -13.95 2.12 -8.58
N ASP A 89 -14.96 1.72 -9.35
CA ASP A 89 -15.45 0.34 -9.46
C ASP A 89 -14.40 -0.63 -10.03
N ASP A 90 -13.39 -0.10 -10.74
CA ASP A 90 -12.29 -0.92 -11.25
C ASP A 90 -11.34 -1.36 -10.13
N VAL A 91 -11.32 -0.68 -8.97
CA VAL A 91 -10.40 -1.01 -7.87
C VAL A 91 -10.76 -2.34 -7.19
N PRO A 92 -11.98 -2.59 -6.68
CA PRO A 92 -12.32 -3.89 -6.08
C PRO A 92 -12.21 -5.05 -7.07
N ALA A 93 -12.61 -4.82 -8.32
CA ALA A 93 -12.53 -5.81 -9.39
C ALA A 93 -11.08 -6.19 -9.69
N PHE A 94 -10.18 -5.20 -9.66
CA PHE A 94 -8.77 -5.40 -9.89
C PHE A 94 -8.08 -6.11 -8.71
N MET A 95 -8.37 -5.69 -7.48
CA MET A 95 -7.76 -6.27 -6.29
C MET A 95 -8.14 -7.76 -6.13
N GLY A 96 -9.40 -8.14 -6.36
CA GLY A 96 -9.85 -9.53 -6.20
C GLY A 96 -9.32 -10.56 -7.22
N ALA A 97 -8.58 -10.14 -8.26
CA ALA A 97 -8.26 -10.99 -9.41
C ALA A 97 -6.84 -11.61 -9.43
N LYS A 98 -5.91 -11.21 -8.54
CA LYS A 98 -4.50 -11.67 -8.58
C LYS A 98 -4.00 -12.25 -7.26
N LYS A 99 -2.86 -12.94 -7.29
CA LYS A 99 -2.13 -13.36 -6.08
C LYS A 99 -1.63 -12.10 -5.40
N MET A 100 -2.02 -11.91 -4.15
CA MET A 100 -1.75 -10.69 -3.39
C MET A 100 -0.89 -10.99 -2.17
N SER A 101 -0.13 -10.01 -1.72
CA SER A 101 0.54 -10.05 -0.42
C SER A 101 -0.50 -10.14 0.72
N LEU A 102 -0.05 -10.56 1.91
CA LEU A 102 -0.94 -10.71 3.07
C LEU A 102 -1.62 -9.38 3.46
N HIS A 103 -0.91 -8.26 3.36
CA HIS A 103 -1.48 -6.94 3.69
C HIS A 103 -2.40 -6.40 2.59
N GLN A 104 -2.18 -6.77 1.33
CA GLN A 104 -3.10 -6.47 0.24
C GLN A 104 -4.43 -7.21 0.39
N THR A 105 -4.39 -8.45 0.89
CA THR A 105 -5.61 -9.19 1.26
C THR A 105 -6.35 -8.46 2.39
N GLY A 106 -5.62 -7.98 3.40
CA GLY A 106 -6.22 -7.19 4.49
C GLY A 106 -6.89 -5.89 4.03
N PHE A 107 -6.34 -5.19 3.04
CA PHE A 107 -6.97 -3.96 2.53
C PHE A 107 -8.20 -4.24 1.64
N GLN A 108 -8.22 -5.36 0.92
CA GLN A 108 -9.44 -5.80 0.21
C GLN A 108 -10.60 -6.04 1.17
N GLU A 109 -10.34 -6.66 2.31
CA GLU A 109 -11.35 -6.88 3.35
C GLU A 109 -11.89 -5.54 3.88
N VAL A 110 -11.05 -4.51 4.00
CA VAL A 110 -11.47 -3.15 4.37
C VAL A 110 -12.46 -2.58 3.35
N LEU A 111 -12.08 -2.59 2.06
CA LEU A 111 -12.94 -2.07 0.98
C LEU A 111 -14.24 -2.85 0.86
N ALA A 112 -14.17 -4.18 0.92
CA ALA A 112 -15.34 -5.05 0.89
C ALA A 112 -16.27 -4.78 2.08
N THR A 113 -15.72 -4.58 3.28
CA THR A 113 -16.53 -4.28 4.46
C THR A 113 -17.17 -2.89 4.36
N ALA A 114 -16.44 -1.87 3.91
CA ALA A 114 -16.99 -0.53 3.67
C ALA A 114 -18.16 -0.57 2.67
N MET A 115 -18.04 -1.37 1.61
CA MET A 115 -19.12 -1.60 0.64
C MET A 115 -20.32 -2.32 1.28
N LEU A 116 -20.08 -3.38 2.05
CA LEU A 116 -21.14 -4.14 2.72
C LEU A 116 -21.91 -3.31 3.77
N THR A 117 -21.24 -2.37 4.44
CA THR A 117 -21.86 -1.49 5.43
C THR A 117 -22.46 -0.21 4.82
N GLY A 118 -22.33 -0.02 3.50
CA GLY A 118 -22.86 1.16 2.80
C GLY A 118 -22.08 2.46 3.03
N ASN A 119 -20.85 2.38 3.52
CA ASN A 119 -19.97 3.51 3.81
C ASN A 119 -18.72 3.45 2.92
N TYR A 120 -18.90 3.16 1.64
CA TYR A 120 -17.80 3.12 0.67
C TYR A 120 -17.50 4.55 0.19
N PRO A 121 -16.21 4.95 0.03
CA PRO A 121 -15.86 6.26 -0.49
C PRO A 121 -16.52 6.53 -1.84
N SER A 122 -17.05 7.75 -2.02
CA SER A 122 -17.73 8.14 -3.27
C SER A 122 -16.78 8.28 -4.45
N GLN A 123 -15.50 8.54 -4.18
CA GLN A 123 -14.42 8.56 -5.16
C GLN A 123 -13.23 7.77 -4.61
N LEU A 124 -12.61 6.97 -5.45
CA LEU A 124 -11.44 6.17 -5.11
C LEU A 124 -10.43 6.19 -6.25
N LEU A 125 -9.17 6.47 -5.94
CA LEU A 125 -8.04 6.23 -6.84
C LEU A 125 -7.01 5.33 -6.16
N LEU A 126 -6.63 4.26 -6.83
CA LEU A 126 -5.48 3.43 -6.49
C LEU A 126 -4.35 3.71 -7.49
N ILE A 127 -3.21 4.17 -6.97
CA ILE A 127 -1.97 4.32 -7.72
C ILE A 127 -1.03 3.21 -7.27
N GLY A 128 -0.81 2.23 -8.13
CA GLY A 128 0.09 1.13 -7.81
C GLY A 128 1.24 1.00 -8.79
N VAL A 129 2.38 0.54 -8.27
CA VAL A 129 3.62 0.33 -9.02
C VAL A 129 4.00 -1.14 -9.00
N GLN A 130 4.39 -1.68 -10.16
CA GLN A 130 4.95 -3.02 -10.28
C GLN A 130 6.27 -3.09 -9.51
N PRO A 131 6.38 -3.93 -8.46
CA PRO A 131 7.64 -4.11 -7.76
C PRO A 131 8.66 -4.89 -8.61
N GLU A 132 9.94 -4.66 -8.35
CA GLU A 132 11.05 -5.46 -8.86
C GLU A 132 11.41 -6.58 -7.88
N GLU A 133 11.49 -6.26 -6.58
CA GLU A 133 11.85 -7.17 -5.51
C GLU A 133 10.97 -6.94 -4.27
N ILE A 134 10.32 -8.01 -3.82
CA ILE A 134 9.46 -8.01 -2.63
C ILE A 134 9.91 -9.03 -1.58
N GLU A 135 10.88 -9.90 -1.88
CA GLU A 135 11.38 -10.95 -0.98
C GLU A 135 12.76 -10.60 -0.38
N ASP A 136 13.04 -9.31 -0.15
CA ASP A 136 14.27 -8.82 0.51
C ASP A 136 13.94 -8.16 1.86
N TYR A 137 13.95 -8.96 2.93
CA TYR A 137 13.73 -8.48 4.28
C TYR A 137 14.88 -7.57 4.75
N GLY A 138 14.52 -6.36 5.18
CA GLY A 138 15.44 -5.27 5.44
C GLY A 138 15.96 -4.60 4.17
N GLY A 139 15.43 -4.97 3.00
CA GLY A 139 15.61 -4.33 1.71
C GLY A 139 15.07 -2.90 1.70
N SER A 140 15.64 -2.06 0.82
CA SER A 140 15.06 -0.76 0.46
C SER A 140 14.57 -0.82 -0.99
N LEU A 141 13.80 0.19 -1.40
CA LEU A 141 13.24 0.30 -2.75
C LEU A 141 14.34 0.14 -3.82
N ARG A 142 14.08 -0.69 -4.82
CA ARG A 142 14.84 -0.75 -6.06
C ARG A 142 14.67 0.55 -6.83
N GLU A 143 15.68 0.89 -7.62
CA GLU A 143 15.74 2.19 -8.29
C GLU A 143 14.57 2.40 -9.26
N SER A 144 14.15 1.33 -9.94
CA SER A 144 12.98 1.32 -10.84
C SER A 144 11.70 1.76 -10.14
N VAL A 145 11.45 1.28 -8.92
CA VAL A 145 10.28 1.60 -8.08
C VAL A 145 10.45 2.94 -7.38
N ARG A 146 11.63 3.23 -6.83
CA ARG A 146 11.96 4.53 -6.21
C ARG A 146 11.72 5.69 -7.17
N ALA A 147 12.13 5.54 -8.42
CA ALA A 147 11.94 6.55 -9.45
C ALA A 147 10.47 6.89 -9.73
N GLN A 148 9.52 6.03 -9.32
CA GLN A 148 8.08 6.26 -9.47
C GLN A 148 7.44 7.07 -8.34
N ILE A 149 8.14 7.34 -7.22
CA ILE A 149 7.57 8.12 -6.11
C ILE A 149 7.08 9.50 -6.59
N GLU A 150 7.94 10.25 -7.27
CA GLU A 150 7.60 11.60 -7.74
C GLU A 150 6.52 11.55 -8.85
N PRO A 151 6.60 10.69 -9.88
CA PRO A 151 5.52 10.47 -10.83
C PRO A 151 4.17 10.13 -10.17
N ALA A 152 4.15 9.26 -9.17
CA ALA A 152 2.94 8.88 -8.44
C ALA A 152 2.36 10.06 -7.67
N ILE A 153 3.20 10.87 -7.02
CA ILE A 153 2.80 12.11 -6.35
C ILE A 153 2.18 13.07 -7.37
N GLN A 154 2.81 13.33 -8.51
CA GLN A 154 2.26 14.24 -9.51
C GLN A 154 0.93 13.75 -10.07
N ALA A 155 0.78 12.44 -10.28
CA ALA A 155 -0.47 11.84 -10.71
C ALA A 155 -1.57 11.99 -9.65
N ALA A 156 -1.26 11.76 -8.37
CA ALA A 156 -2.18 11.97 -7.26
C ALA A 156 -2.61 13.43 -7.15
N LEU A 157 -1.68 14.38 -7.22
CA LEU A 157 -1.97 15.81 -7.16
C LEU A 157 -2.85 16.26 -8.33
N ALA A 158 -2.60 15.76 -9.54
CA ALA A 158 -3.41 16.05 -10.71
C ALA A 158 -4.85 15.51 -10.55
N TRP A 159 -5.02 14.31 -10.00
CA TRP A 159 -6.33 13.73 -9.75
C TRP A 159 -7.08 14.44 -8.62
N LEU A 160 -6.40 14.79 -7.52
CA LEU A 160 -6.96 15.58 -6.42
C LEU A 160 -7.42 16.97 -6.89
N ALA A 161 -6.66 17.61 -7.78
CA ALA A 161 -7.03 18.91 -8.35
C ALA A 161 -8.33 18.85 -9.17
N GLN A 162 -8.61 17.74 -9.86
CA GLN A 162 -9.89 17.52 -10.57
C GLN A 162 -11.08 17.48 -9.61
N HIS A 163 -10.82 17.16 -8.34
CA HIS A 163 -11.80 17.14 -7.26
C HIS A 163 -11.79 18.43 -6.42
N ASN A 164 -11.15 19.50 -6.91
CA ASN A 164 -11.01 20.79 -6.22
C ASN A 164 -10.20 20.72 -4.91
N ILE A 165 -9.34 19.71 -4.76
CA ILE A 165 -8.44 19.56 -3.61
C ILE A 165 -7.06 20.08 -4.04
N VAL A 166 -6.59 21.15 -3.41
CA VAL A 166 -5.36 21.84 -3.81
C VAL A 166 -4.27 21.60 -2.76
N ALA A 167 -3.17 20.99 -3.20
CA ALA A 167 -1.96 20.91 -2.41
C ALA A 167 -1.13 22.19 -2.54
N ARG A 168 -0.48 22.60 -1.45
CA ARG A 168 0.51 23.69 -1.45
C ARG A 168 1.88 23.10 -1.13
N LYS A 169 2.90 23.48 -1.90
CA LYS A 169 4.29 23.11 -1.56
C LYS A 169 4.66 23.74 -0.23
N ARG A 170 5.32 22.98 0.63
CA ARG A 170 5.84 23.48 1.90
C ARG A 170 7.07 24.35 1.64
N GLU A 171 7.09 25.53 2.24
CA GLU A 171 8.25 26.43 2.23
C GLU A 171 9.24 26.09 3.36
N THR A 172 8.72 25.51 4.45
CA THR A 172 9.49 25.08 5.61
C THR A 172 9.47 23.56 5.73
N PRO A 173 10.61 22.92 6.03
CA PRO A 173 10.66 21.49 6.30
C PRO A 173 9.72 21.09 7.43
N LEU A 174 9.14 19.90 7.30
CA LEU A 174 8.28 19.32 8.32
C LEU A 174 9.10 19.01 9.59
N THR A 175 8.50 19.18 10.76
CA THR A 175 9.13 18.76 12.02
C THR A 175 8.86 17.29 12.29
N ASP A 176 9.71 16.64 13.09
CA ASP A 176 9.51 15.23 13.48
C ASP A 176 8.17 14.98 14.19
N LEU A 177 7.60 15.99 14.84
CA LEU A 177 6.29 15.90 15.51
C LEU A 177 5.11 15.93 14.54
N ASP A 178 5.29 16.58 13.39
CA ASP A 178 4.26 16.73 12.36
C ASP A 178 4.35 15.64 11.28
N ALA A 179 5.40 14.82 11.31
CA ALA A 179 5.60 13.70 10.41
C ALA A 179 4.59 12.57 10.67
N ILE A 180 4.06 11.99 9.60
CA ILE A 180 3.12 10.87 9.67
C ILE A 180 3.78 9.53 10.03
N SER A 181 5.12 9.48 10.10
CA SER A 181 5.90 8.29 10.39
C SER A 181 6.92 8.54 11.49
N ALA A 182 7.26 7.49 12.22
CA ALA A 182 8.28 7.56 13.27
C ALA A 182 9.67 7.82 12.65
N PRO A 183 10.52 8.67 13.25
CA PRO A 183 11.81 9.04 12.68
C PRO A 183 12.76 7.83 12.55
N GLN A 184 12.61 6.79 13.37
CA GLN A 184 13.46 5.58 13.35
C GLN A 184 13.33 4.77 12.06
N ILE A 185 12.26 4.97 11.29
CA ILE A 185 12.04 4.30 10.00
C ILE A 185 12.08 5.27 8.84
N ASP A 186 12.60 6.50 9.04
CA ASP A 186 12.89 7.43 7.94
C ASP A 186 13.78 6.76 6.89
N LEU A 187 13.57 7.09 5.62
CA LEU A 187 14.24 6.41 4.50
C LEU A 187 15.76 6.60 4.54
N ASN A 188 16.25 7.80 4.87
CA ASN A 188 17.67 8.08 4.89
C ASN A 188 18.36 7.32 6.04
N ASP A 189 17.78 7.38 7.24
CA ASP A 189 18.32 6.66 8.39
C ASP A 189 18.25 5.14 8.21
N TYR A 190 17.16 4.66 7.60
CA TYR A 190 17.00 3.24 7.25
C TYR A 190 18.09 2.77 6.27
N GLU A 191 18.40 3.55 5.23
CA GLU A 191 19.40 3.19 4.23
C GLU A 191 20.84 3.33 4.74
N THR A 192 21.15 4.42 5.43
CA THR A 192 22.50 4.69 5.95
C THR A 192 22.85 3.84 7.15
N GLY A 193 21.86 3.48 7.97
CA GLY A 193 22.01 2.59 9.12
C GLY A 193 21.99 1.10 8.76
N ARG A 194 21.68 0.73 7.50
CA ARG A 194 21.55 -0.67 7.08
C ARG A 194 22.92 -1.38 7.08
N PRO A 195 23.13 -2.40 7.94
CA PRO A 195 24.37 -3.19 7.88
C PRO A 195 24.40 -4.06 6.61
N ALA A 196 25.61 -4.35 6.12
CA ALA A 196 25.80 -5.30 5.03
C ALA A 196 25.28 -6.70 5.42
N GLU A 197 24.86 -7.50 4.44
CA GLU A 197 24.37 -8.87 4.67
C GLU A 197 25.39 -9.76 5.40
N SER A 198 26.68 -9.55 5.17
CA SER A 198 27.76 -10.26 5.88
C SER A 198 27.83 -9.94 7.38
N VAL A 199 27.23 -8.83 7.82
CA VAL A 199 27.16 -8.40 9.23
C VAL A 199 25.80 -8.73 9.83
N ALA A 200 24.75 -8.77 9.01
CA ALA A 200 23.39 -9.11 9.41
C ALA A 200 22.73 -10.02 8.36
N CYS A 201 22.70 -11.32 8.65
CA CYS A 201 22.09 -12.34 7.80
C CYS A 201 20.61 -12.01 7.53
N ARG A 202 20.21 -12.08 6.25
CA ARG A 202 18.84 -11.75 5.80
C ARG A 202 17.88 -12.94 5.83
N LEU A 203 18.43 -14.16 5.89
CA LEU A 203 17.68 -15.41 5.85
C LEU A 203 17.24 -15.89 7.24
N GLY A 204 17.91 -15.43 8.30
CA GLY A 204 17.61 -15.82 9.68
C GLY A 204 18.78 -15.65 10.64
N ASP A 205 18.70 -16.31 11.79
CA ASP A 205 19.75 -16.26 12.80
C ASP A 205 20.88 -17.25 12.44
N GLU A 206 22.08 -16.74 12.21
CA GLU A 206 23.26 -17.55 11.87
C GLU A 206 23.52 -18.65 12.90
N ARG A 207 23.23 -18.40 14.19
CA ARG A 207 23.42 -19.39 15.27
C ARG A 207 22.52 -20.62 15.10
N ILE A 208 21.39 -20.46 14.42
CA ILE A 208 20.46 -21.55 14.11
C ILE A 208 20.78 -22.16 12.75
N LEU A 209 21.05 -21.32 11.74
CA LEU A 209 21.27 -21.78 10.37
C LEU A 209 22.61 -22.51 10.17
N SER A 210 23.64 -22.15 10.95
CA SER A 210 24.97 -22.79 10.89
C SER A 210 25.11 -24.01 11.82
N ASP A 211 24.19 -24.21 12.74
CA ASP A 211 24.25 -25.30 13.71
C ASP A 211 23.59 -26.57 13.15
N HIS A 212 24.44 -27.55 12.81
CA HIS A 212 24.04 -28.86 12.28
C HIS A 212 23.20 -29.71 13.25
N GLN A 213 23.06 -29.32 14.52
CA GLN A 213 22.14 -29.97 15.47
C GLN A 213 20.69 -29.57 15.22
N TYR A 214 20.44 -28.40 14.61
CA TYR A 214 19.10 -27.99 14.22
C TYR A 214 18.78 -28.51 12.82
N THR A 215 17.77 -29.36 12.74
CA THR A 215 17.20 -29.79 11.45
C THR A 215 15.89 -29.06 11.24
N PHE A 216 15.81 -28.26 10.18
CA PHE A 216 14.54 -27.68 9.74
C PHE A 216 13.70 -28.80 9.10
N ASP A 217 12.71 -29.29 9.86
CA ASP A 217 11.75 -30.32 9.44
C ASP A 217 10.34 -29.71 9.37
N PRO A 218 10.03 -28.91 8.33
CA PRO A 218 8.69 -28.35 8.17
C PRO A 218 7.72 -29.51 7.91
N LYS A 219 6.85 -29.78 8.89
CA LYS A 219 5.82 -30.81 8.72
C LYS A 219 4.95 -30.41 7.53
N PRO A 220 4.71 -31.32 6.56
CA PRO A 220 3.90 -30.99 5.40
C PRO A 220 2.52 -30.51 5.85
N SER A 221 2.03 -29.44 5.23
CA SER A 221 0.67 -28.98 5.49
C SER A 221 -0.32 -30.04 5.00
N LEU A 222 -1.31 -30.38 5.82
CA LEU A 222 -2.39 -31.29 5.43
C LEU A 222 -3.24 -30.73 4.26
N LEU A 223 -3.08 -29.44 3.93
CA LEU A 223 -3.77 -28.75 2.84
C LEU A 223 -3.16 -29.05 1.47
N GLU A 224 -1.88 -29.40 1.39
CA GLU A 224 -1.22 -29.78 0.14
C GLU A 224 -1.41 -31.26 -0.21
N GLN A 225 -1.83 -32.09 0.75
CA GLN A 225 -2.11 -33.50 0.53
C GLN A 225 -3.55 -33.70 0.05
N GLY A 226 -3.76 -33.44 -1.25
CA GLY A 226 -5.00 -33.77 -1.95
C GLY A 226 -5.99 -32.61 -2.06
N GLY A 227 -5.60 -31.57 -2.80
CA GLY A 227 -6.49 -30.48 -3.14
C GLY A 227 -7.72 -30.97 -3.91
N ARG A 228 -8.91 -30.87 -3.30
CA ARG A 228 -10.18 -30.94 -4.04
C ARG A 228 -10.37 -29.62 -4.76
N SER A 229 -10.24 -29.64 -6.09
CA SER A 229 -10.62 -28.51 -6.94
C SER A 229 -12.14 -28.47 -7.07
N PHE A 230 -12.74 -27.31 -6.77
CA PHE A 230 -14.14 -27.04 -7.05
C PHE A 230 -14.22 -25.90 -8.07
N ASN A 231 -14.89 -26.15 -9.18
CA ASN A 231 -15.14 -25.12 -10.19
C ASN A 231 -16.23 -24.17 -9.68
N VAL A 232 -15.84 -22.97 -9.29
CA VAL A 232 -16.75 -21.91 -8.80
C VAL A 232 -17.31 -21.05 -9.93
N ASP A 233 -16.85 -21.22 -11.18
CA ASP A 233 -17.37 -20.46 -12.32
C ASP A 233 -18.34 -21.29 -13.18
N LYS A 234 -19.64 -21.02 -13.06
CA LYS A 234 -20.69 -21.61 -13.91
C LYS A 234 -20.86 -20.90 -15.26
N ARG A 235 -19.99 -19.96 -15.65
CA ARG A 235 -20.16 -19.14 -16.86
C ARG A 235 -19.53 -19.71 -18.14
N ARG A 236 -18.87 -20.88 -18.08
CA ARG A 236 -18.47 -21.61 -19.29
C ARG A 236 -19.36 -22.84 -19.46
N LYS A 237 -20.14 -22.87 -20.54
CA LYS A 237 -20.59 -24.12 -21.15
C LYS A 237 -19.48 -24.58 -22.09
N ASP A 238 -19.26 -25.89 -22.07
CA ASP A 238 -18.27 -26.63 -22.88
C ASP A 238 -18.25 -26.21 -24.36
#